data_AF-C1BFQ8-F1
#
_entry.id   AF-C1BFQ8-F1
#
_cell.length_a   1.000
_cell.length_b   1.000
_cell.length_c   1.000
_cell.angle_alpha   90.00
_cell.angle_beta   90.00
_cell.angle_gamma   90.00
#
_symmetry.space_group_name_H-M   'P 1'
#
loop_
_entity.id
_entity.type
_entity.pdbx_description
1 polymer ?
#
loop_
_entity_poly.entity_id
_entity_poly.type
_entity_poly.pdbx_seq_one_letter_code
_entity_poly.pdbx_strand_id
1 'polypeptide(L)'
;MQPATAKWYDRRDSVFIEFLVEDSKDLQVKFEKSKLDFRCVGGIETLKHHNELDLFDSIDPNASKHKRTDRSVLCCLKKAEAGRAWPRLTKDKAKFQWLGVDFNNWKDWEDDSDEDLSSFDKFSEMMNTMGGEDGMPDLGMGGMEGLEEHDSDGEKMPDLE
;
A
#
# COMPACT_ATOMS: atom_id res chain seq x y z
N MET A 1 -1.48 -3.10 24.56
CA MET A 1 -0.84 -3.22 23.23
C MET A 1 -1.45 -4.45 22.59
N GLN A 2 -1.99 -4.31 21.38
CA GLN A 2 -2.75 -5.37 20.71
C GLN A 2 -2.31 -5.50 19.25
N PRO A 3 -2.48 -6.65 18.59
CA PRO A 3 -2.21 -6.74 17.16
C PRO A 3 -3.21 -5.87 16.38
N ALA A 4 -2.72 -5.19 15.35
CA ALA A 4 -3.58 -4.65 14.30
C ALA A 4 -4.11 -5.79 13.42
N THR A 5 -5.35 -5.67 12.96
CA THR A 5 -5.88 -6.53 11.92
C THR A 5 -5.10 -6.28 10.63
N ALA A 6 -4.75 -7.34 9.92
CA ALA A 6 -3.99 -7.24 8.69
C ALA A 6 -4.52 -8.17 7.61
N LYS A 7 -4.34 -7.78 6.36
CA LYS A 7 -4.57 -8.63 5.19
C LYS A 7 -3.30 -8.75 4.37
N TRP A 8 -3.09 -9.88 3.71
CA TRP A 8 -1.91 -10.08 2.88
C TRP A 8 -2.24 -10.76 1.56
N TYR A 9 -1.40 -10.53 0.56
CA TYR A 9 -1.47 -11.20 -0.74
C TYR A 9 -0.08 -11.34 -1.36
N ASP A 10 0.03 -12.27 -2.31
CA ASP A 10 1.29 -12.58 -2.98
C ASP A 10 1.35 -12.08 -4.42
N ARG A 11 2.56 -11.81 -4.90
CA ARG A 11 2.93 -11.54 -6.29
C ARG A 11 4.25 -12.24 -6.61
N ARG A 12 4.59 -12.35 -7.89
CA ARG A 12 5.81 -13.02 -8.36
C ARG A 12 7.07 -12.61 -7.58
N ASP A 13 7.22 -11.31 -7.38
CA ASP A 13 8.44 -10.71 -6.84
C ASP A 13 8.29 -10.17 -5.42
N SER A 14 7.08 -10.09 -4.89
CA SER A 14 6.81 -9.35 -3.66
C SER A 14 5.60 -9.89 -2.93
N VAL A 15 5.63 -9.75 -1.61
CA VAL A 15 4.49 -10.03 -0.73
C VAL A 15 4.00 -8.70 -0.18
N PHE A 16 2.69 -8.53 -0.09
CA PHE A 16 2.08 -7.33 0.45
C PHE A 16 1.33 -7.64 1.73
N ILE A 17 1.47 -6.77 2.73
CA ILE A 17 0.74 -6.86 4.00
C ILE A 17 0.18 -5.48 4.32
N GLU A 18 -1.13 -5.37 4.42
CA GLU A 18 -1.83 -4.15 4.81
C GLU A 18 -2.28 -4.25 6.26
N PHE A 19 -1.75 -3.39 7.13
CA PHE A 19 -2.22 -3.22 8.50
C PHE A 19 -3.33 -2.17 8.55
N LEU A 20 -4.52 -2.56 9.00
CA LEU A 20 -5.73 -1.75 9.03
C LEU A 20 -5.76 -0.89 10.31
N VAL A 21 -4.90 0.13 10.33
CA VAL A 21 -4.83 1.12 11.42
C VAL A 21 -5.08 2.51 10.85
N GLU A 22 -6.24 3.06 11.18
CA GLU A 22 -6.62 4.43 10.80
C GLU A 22 -5.84 5.45 11.62
N ASP A 23 -5.53 6.59 10.99
CA ASP A 23 -4.81 7.73 11.57
C ASP A 23 -3.54 7.33 12.34
N SER A 24 -2.80 6.36 11.80
CA SER A 24 -1.62 5.81 12.46
C SER A 24 -0.51 6.86 12.66
N LYS A 25 0.06 6.89 13.86
CA LYS A 25 1.18 7.74 14.30
C LYS A 25 2.30 6.88 14.88
N ASP A 26 3.48 7.47 15.07
CA ASP A 26 4.68 6.80 15.61
C ASP A 26 4.97 5.46 14.91
N LEU A 27 4.81 5.44 13.58
CA LEU A 27 4.95 4.24 12.77
C LEU A 27 6.40 3.75 12.79
N GLN A 28 6.58 2.49 13.17
CA GLN A 28 7.85 1.78 13.13
C GLN A 28 7.63 0.46 12.39
N VAL A 29 8.33 0.28 11.28
CA VAL A 29 8.33 -0.96 10.51
C VAL A 29 9.77 -1.42 10.37
N LYS A 30 10.07 -2.60 10.90
CA LYS A 30 11.38 -3.22 10.80
C LYS A 30 11.31 -4.45 9.90
N PHE A 31 11.98 -4.36 8.77
CA PHE A 31 12.20 -5.49 7.88
C PHE A 31 13.47 -6.22 8.29
N GLU A 32 13.37 -7.53 8.47
CA GLU A 32 14.50 -8.44 8.65
C GLU A 32 14.40 -9.55 7.63
N LYS A 33 15.51 -10.29 7.40
CA LYS A 33 15.59 -11.29 6.34
C LYS A 33 14.44 -12.30 6.37
N SER A 34 13.96 -12.70 7.54
CA SER A 34 12.87 -13.67 7.70
C SER A 34 11.83 -13.24 8.73
N LYS A 35 11.76 -11.94 9.03
CA LYS A 35 10.89 -11.42 10.09
C LYS A 35 10.42 -10.00 9.77
N LEU A 36 9.19 -9.69 10.17
CA LEU A 36 8.62 -8.35 10.15
C LEU A 36 8.14 -7.97 11.55
N ASP A 37 8.54 -6.79 12.02
CA ASP A 37 8.00 -6.17 13.24
C ASP A 37 7.33 -4.84 12.85
N PHE A 38 6.04 -4.74 13.15
CA PHE A 38 5.21 -3.57 12.88
C PHE A 38 4.67 -3.00 14.20
N ARG A 39 4.87 -1.70 14.43
CA ARG A 39 4.35 -0.97 15.58
C ARG A 39 3.82 0.39 15.15
N CYS A 40 2.72 0.81 15.75
CA CYS A 40 2.22 2.17 15.62
C CYS A 40 1.26 2.50 16.77
N VAL A 41 0.82 3.75 16.80
CA VAL A 41 -0.27 4.25 17.65
C VAL A 41 -1.44 4.60 16.72
N GLY A 42 -2.62 4.00 16.95
CA GLY A 42 -3.82 4.26 16.17
C GLY A 42 -4.70 5.37 16.77
N GLY A 43 -5.26 6.20 15.89
CA GLY A 43 -6.43 7.05 16.14
C GLY A 43 -6.40 8.02 17.34
N ILE A 44 -7.61 8.37 17.79
CA ILE A 44 -7.93 9.35 18.84
C ILE A 44 -7.65 8.77 20.25
N GLU A 45 -7.74 7.45 20.42
CA GLU A 45 -7.61 6.76 21.71
C GLU A 45 -6.15 6.40 22.08
N THR A 46 -5.18 6.80 21.27
CA THR A 46 -3.74 6.51 21.47
C THR A 46 -3.42 5.01 21.64
N LEU A 47 -4.17 4.16 20.93
CA LEU A 47 -4.09 2.71 21.07
C LEU A 47 -2.82 2.16 20.43
N LYS A 48 -1.98 1.47 21.22
CA LYS A 48 -0.71 0.90 20.75
C LYS A 48 -0.93 -0.43 20.04
N HIS A 49 -0.49 -0.51 18.79
CA HIS A 49 -0.48 -1.72 17.98
C HIS A 49 0.92 -2.34 17.88
N HIS A 50 0.99 -3.68 17.94
CA HIS A 50 2.22 -4.42 17.68
C HIS A 50 1.91 -5.77 17.03
N ASN A 51 2.54 -6.02 15.89
CA ASN A 51 2.46 -7.27 15.16
C ASN A 51 3.89 -7.76 14.88
N GLU A 52 4.12 -9.03 15.12
CA GLU A 52 5.38 -9.71 14.84
C GLU A 52 5.10 -10.96 14.01
N LEU A 53 5.86 -11.15 12.93
CA LEU A 53 5.70 -12.26 11.99
C LEU A 53 7.04 -12.86 11.64
N ASP A 54 7.21 -14.16 11.87
CA ASP A 54 8.23 -14.96 11.20
C ASP A 54 7.73 -15.35 9.82
N LEU A 55 8.42 -14.87 8.79
CA LEU A 55 8.02 -14.99 7.39
C LEU A 55 8.24 -16.41 6.85
N PHE A 56 7.40 -16.82 5.90
CA PHE A 56 7.48 -18.13 5.25
C PHE A 56 8.83 -18.37 4.59
N ASP A 57 9.34 -17.35 3.90
CA ASP A 57 10.65 -17.35 3.26
C ASP A 57 11.35 -16.00 3.44
N SER A 58 12.56 -15.90 2.93
CA SER A 58 13.39 -14.72 3.05
C SER A 58 13.00 -13.59 2.09
N ILE A 59 13.17 -12.37 2.58
CA ILE A 59 12.98 -11.11 1.84
C ILE A 59 14.32 -10.37 1.74
N ASP A 60 14.39 -9.39 0.85
CA ASP A 60 15.42 -8.35 0.89
C ASP A 60 14.94 -7.19 1.76
N PRO A 61 15.49 -6.99 2.97
CA PRO A 61 15.07 -5.93 3.85
C PRO A 61 15.33 -4.53 3.29
N ASN A 62 16.38 -4.36 2.47
CA ASN A 62 16.78 -3.05 1.95
C ASN A 62 15.89 -2.61 0.79
N ALA A 63 15.37 -3.57 0.02
CA ALA A 63 14.41 -3.31 -1.04
C ALA A 63 12.95 -3.29 -0.54
N SER A 64 12.69 -3.73 0.69
CA SER A 64 11.35 -3.72 1.29
C SER A 64 11.00 -2.33 1.82
N LYS A 65 9.73 -1.96 1.72
CA LYS A 65 9.24 -0.58 1.99
C LYS A 65 7.81 -0.62 2.49
N HIS A 66 7.37 0.49 3.06
CA HIS A 66 5.99 0.67 3.50
C HIS A 66 5.45 2.03 3.05
N LYS A 67 4.12 2.12 2.94
CA LYS A 67 3.38 3.35 2.68
C LYS A 67 2.30 3.52 3.73
N ARG A 68 2.36 4.63 4.46
CA ARG A 68 1.29 5.05 5.38
C ARG A 68 0.24 5.85 4.61
N THR A 69 -1.03 5.56 4.88
CA THR A 69 -2.16 6.42 4.53
C THR A 69 -2.97 6.69 5.80
N ASP A 70 -4.01 7.52 5.71
CA ASP A 70 -4.91 7.75 6.85
C ASP A 70 -5.78 6.53 7.19
N ARG A 71 -5.87 5.55 6.28
CA ARG A 71 -6.71 4.35 6.47
C ARG A 71 -5.93 3.10 6.90
N SER A 72 -4.69 2.99 6.45
CA SER A 72 -3.89 1.78 6.62
C SER A 72 -2.41 2.03 6.38
N VAL A 73 -1.60 1.04 6.75
CA VAL A 73 -0.18 0.97 6.39
C VAL A 73 0.05 -0.24 5.51
N LEU A 74 0.41 -0.01 4.25
CA LEU A 74 0.75 -1.05 3.30
C LEU A 74 2.25 -1.31 3.30
N CYS A 75 2.65 -2.52 3.67
CA CYS A 75 4.02 -3.01 3.56
C CYS A 75 4.18 -3.81 2.27
N CYS A 76 5.26 -3.54 1.54
CA CYS A 76 5.68 -4.26 0.34
C CYS A 76 7.04 -4.91 0.62
N LEU A 77 7.05 -6.24 0.69
CA LEU A 77 8.19 -7.06 1.03
C LEU A 77 8.78 -7.62 -0.27
N LYS A 78 9.99 -7.18 -0.66
CA LYS A 78 10.66 -7.74 -1.84
C LYS A 78 11.17 -9.14 -1.50
N LYS A 79 10.72 -10.16 -2.23
CA LYS A 79 11.19 -11.54 -2.03
C LYS A 79 12.69 -11.63 -2.36
N ALA A 80 13.43 -12.41 -1.58
CA ALA A 80 14.83 -12.69 -1.90
C ALA A 80 14.97 -13.60 -3.13
N GLU A 81 14.02 -14.52 -3.32
CA GLU A 81 13.89 -15.39 -4.50
C GLU A 81 12.58 -15.02 -5.23
N ALA A 82 12.70 -14.37 -6.39
CA ALA A 82 11.58 -14.07 -7.25
C ALA A 82 11.00 -15.35 -7.87
N GLY A 83 9.71 -15.34 -8.20
CA GLY A 83 9.04 -16.48 -8.87
C GLY A 83 8.66 -17.63 -7.94
N ARG A 84 8.96 -17.55 -6.63
CA ARG A 84 8.50 -18.54 -5.65
C ARG A 84 7.15 -18.12 -5.05
N ALA A 85 6.11 -18.93 -5.23
CA ALA A 85 4.82 -18.72 -4.58
C ALA A 85 4.87 -18.95 -3.07
N TRP A 86 4.20 -18.07 -2.33
CA TRP A 86 4.05 -18.19 -0.88
C TRP A 86 2.68 -18.81 -0.55
N PRO A 87 2.60 -20.11 -0.20
CA PRO A 87 1.33 -20.74 0.16
C PRO A 87 0.76 -20.24 1.49
N ARG A 88 1.57 -19.51 2.26
CA ARG A 88 1.23 -18.85 3.52
C ARG A 88 2.22 -17.72 3.77
N LEU A 89 1.83 -16.73 4.57
CA LEU A 89 2.72 -15.64 4.95
C LEU A 89 3.79 -16.06 5.97
N THR A 90 3.46 -17.00 6.85
CA THR A 90 4.23 -17.31 8.05
C THR A 90 5.03 -18.60 7.91
N LYS A 91 6.18 -18.67 8.60
CA LYS A 91 7.00 -19.89 8.67
C LYS A 91 6.19 -21.08 9.18
N ASP A 92 5.55 -20.90 10.33
CA ASP A 92 4.71 -21.89 10.96
C ASP A 92 3.30 -21.92 10.39
N LYS A 93 2.65 -23.08 10.50
CA LYS A 93 1.25 -23.28 10.06
C LYS A 93 0.22 -22.71 11.04
N ALA A 94 0.66 -22.20 12.19
CA ALA A 94 -0.20 -21.58 13.18
C ALA A 94 -0.88 -20.34 12.58
N LYS A 95 -2.21 -20.24 12.73
CA LYS A 95 -2.98 -19.12 12.20
C LYS A 95 -3.08 -18.02 13.25
N PHE A 96 -2.68 -16.81 12.88
CA PHE A 96 -2.93 -15.62 13.67
C PHE A 96 -4.38 -15.16 13.49
N GLN A 97 -5.10 -14.93 14.59
CA GLN A 97 -6.51 -14.47 14.56
C GLN A 97 -6.69 -13.11 13.86
N TRP A 98 -5.63 -12.29 13.85
CA TRP A 98 -5.62 -10.94 13.30
C TRP A 98 -5.17 -10.88 11.83
N LEU A 99 -4.72 -11.99 11.23
CA LEU A 99 -4.16 -12.03 9.88
C LEU A 99 -5.11 -12.79 8.93
N GLY A 100 -5.57 -12.12 7.87
CA GLY A 100 -6.40 -12.69 6.82
C GLY A 100 -5.76 -12.60 5.43
N VAL A 101 -6.29 -13.34 4.46
CA VAL A 101 -5.93 -13.20 3.04
C VAL A 101 -6.70 -12.03 2.44
N ASP A 102 -6.03 -11.21 1.63
CA ASP A 102 -6.66 -10.17 0.83
C ASP A 102 -7.18 -10.75 -0.49
N PHE A 103 -8.42 -11.25 -0.48
CA PHE A 103 -9.05 -11.81 -1.68
C PHE A 103 -9.32 -10.77 -2.78
N ASN A 104 -9.35 -9.47 -2.47
CA ASN A 104 -9.56 -8.44 -3.48
C ASN A 104 -8.31 -8.27 -4.37
N ASN A 105 -7.13 -8.42 -3.76
CA ASN A 105 -5.86 -8.30 -4.45
C ASN A 105 -5.22 -9.65 -4.80
N TRP A 106 -5.74 -10.78 -4.30
CA TRP A 106 -5.16 -12.09 -4.59
C TRP A 106 -5.22 -12.41 -6.09
N LYS A 107 -4.13 -12.97 -6.62
CA LYS A 107 -4.02 -13.43 -8.01
C LYS A 107 -3.20 -14.72 -8.05
N ASP A 108 -3.60 -15.65 -8.91
CA ASP A 108 -2.81 -16.84 -9.23
C ASP A 108 -1.80 -16.50 -10.33
N TRP A 109 -0.73 -15.82 -9.93
CA TRP A 109 0.26 -15.29 -10.86
C TRP A 109 1.24 -16.34 -11.40
N GLU A 110 1.19 -17.59 -10.90
CA GLU A 110 2.03 -18.69 -11.40
C GLU A 110 1.58 -19.17 -12.79
N ASP A 111 0.28 -19.04 -13.11
CA ASP A 111 -0.31 -19.45 -14.39
C ASP A 111 -0.43 -18.29 -15.39
N ASP A 112 -0.29 -17.03 -14.93
CA ASP A 112 -0.35 -15.85 -15.78
C ASP A 112 1.01 -15.57 -16.47
N SER A 113 0.95 -15.40 -17.79
CA SER A 113 2.10 -15.09 -18.65
C SER A 113 2.59 -13.65 -18.39
N ASP A 114 3.77 -13.52 -17.76
CA ASP A 114 4.73 -12.38 -17.69
C ASP A 114 4.26 -10.89 -17.64
N GLU A 115 2.96 -10.55 -17.62
CA GLU A 115 2.50 -9.15 -17.65
C GLU A 115 2.56 -8.42 -16.30
N ASP A 116 2.73 -9.12 -15.17
CA ASP A 116 2.70 -8.51 -13.83
C ASP A 116 4.09 -8.22 -13.22
N LEU A 117 5.13 -8.07 -14.05
CA LEU A 117 6.48 -7.68 -13.61
C LEU A 117 6.55 -6.30 -12.91
N SER A 118 5.45 -5.53 -12.92
CA SER A 118 5.43 -4.11 -12.56
C SER A 118 4.88 -3.80 -11.16
N SER A 119 4.37 -4.76 -10.40
CA SER A 119 3.66 -4.43 -9.14
C SER A 119 4.56 -3.77 -8.08
N PHE A 120 5.81 -4.24 -7.92
CA PHE A 120 6.78 -3.60 -7.01
C PHE A 120 7.22 -2.22 -7.53
N ASP A 121 7.42 -2.11 -8.84
CA ASP A 121 7.88 -0.89 -9.50
C ASP A 121 6.80 0.20 -9.46
N LYS A 122 5.53 -0.16 -9.70
CA LYS A 122 4.37 0.72 -9.49
C LYS A 122 4.29 1.20 -8.04
N PHE A 123 4.54 0.33 -7.07
CA PHE A 123 4.61 0.75 -5.67
C PHE A 123 5.82 1.67 -5.41
N SER A 124 6.97 1.47 -6.08
CA SER A 124 8.14 2.37 -6.00
C SER A 124 7.80 3.74 -6.55
N GLU A 125 7.20 3.76 -7.73
CA GLU A 125 6.78 4.97 -8.42
C GLU A 125 5.79 5.76 -7.56
N MET A 126 4.78 5.09 -7.01
CA MET A 126 3.81 5.72 -6.11
C MET A 126 4.45 6.31 -4.83
N MET A 127 5.54 5.72 -4.33
CA MET A 127 6.30 6.27 -3.20
C MET A 127 7.11 7.49 -3.63
N ASN A 128 7.75 7.44 -4.79
CA ASN A 128 8.54 8.55 -5.33
C ASN A 128 7.69 9.79 -5.63
N THR A 129 6.45 9.60 -6.08
CA THR A 129 5.55 10.71 -6.42
C THR A 129 4.92 11.41 -5.20
N MET A 130 4.98 10.80 -4.00
CA MET A 130 4.36 11.37 -2.78
C MET A 130 5.35 11.77 -1.68
N GLY A 131 6.66 11.53 -1.85
CA GLY A 131 7.70 11.90 -0.88
C GLY A 131 8.25 13.33 -1.00
N GLY A 132 7.58 14.21 -1.74
CA GLY A 132 7.93 15.63 -1.85
C GLY A 132 7.08 16.48 -0.92
N GLU A 133 7.48 16.61 0.34
CA GLU A 133 6.96 17.64 1.25
C GLU A 133 7.49 19.04 0.85
N ASP A 134 6.60 20.02 0.97
CA ASP A 134 6.83 21.46 1.07
C ASP A 134 7.29 22.26 -0.15
N GLY A 135 6.30 22.73 -0.90
CA GLY A 135 6.45 23.86 -1.81
C GLY A 135 5.15 24.23 -2.47
N MET A 136 4.20 24.82 -1.73
CA MET A 136 3.20 25.70 -2.32
C MET A 136 3.93 26.78 -3.13
N PRO A 137 3.78 26.89 -4.46
CA PRO A 137 3.87 28.18 -5.08
C PRO A 137 2.48 28.80 -4.97
N ASP A 138 2.37 29.70 -4.01
CA ASP A 138 1.49 30.86 -4.15
C ASP A 138 1.67 31.45 -5.56
N LEU A 139 0.72 31.17 -6.45
CA LEU A 139 0.57 31.90 -7.71
C LEU A 139 -0.77 32.61 -7.69
N GLY A 140 -0.87 33.56 -6.76
CA GLY A 140 -1.67 34.75 -6.96
C GLY A 140 -1.20 35.54 -8.19
N MET A 141 -2.15 35.80 -9.08
CA MET A 141 -2.27 36.96 -9.97
C MET A 141 -1.07 37.46 -10.78
N GLY A 142 -1.16 37.31 -12.10
CA GLY A 142 -0.40 38.10 -13.07
C GLY A 142 -0.68 37.66 -14.50
N GLY A 143 -1.50 38.42 -15.23
CA GLY A 143 -2.12 38.01 -16.49
C GLY A 143 -1.20 37.90 -17.71
N MET A 144 -1.69 37.14 -18.69
CA MET A 144 -1.54 37.35 -20.14
C MET A 144 -2.52 36.37 -20.81
N GLU A 145 -3.75 36.80 -21.05
CA GLU A 145 -4.25 37.18 -22.38
C GLU A 145 -4.14 36.07 -23.44
N GLY A 146 -5.32 35.57 -23.81
CA GLY A 146 -5.65 35.30 -25.21
C GLY A 146 -5.55 33.86 -25.67
N LEU A 147 -6.59 33.05 -25.39
CA LEU A 147 -7.10 32.08 -26.36
C LEU A 147 -8.64 32.02 -26.25
N GLU A 148 -9.22 32.85 -27.11
CA GLU A 148 -10.52 32.83 -27.79
C GLU A 148 -11.59 31.82 -27.36
N GLU A 149 -12.73 32.43 -27.08
CA GLU A 149 -14.09 31.93 -26.91
C GLU A 149 -14.51 30.96 -28.03
N HIS A 150 -15.05 29.81 -27.65
CA HIS A 150 -15.90 29.01 -28.51
C HIS A 150 -17.20 28.68 -27.78
N ASP A 151 -18.12 29.63 -27.80
CA ASP A 151 -19.55 29.43 -27.53
C ASP A 151 -20.12 28.44 -28.57
N SER A 152 -20.74 27.33 -28.14
CA SER A 152 -21.95 26.81 -28.78
C SER A 152 -22.59 25.65 -28.00
N ASP A 153 -23.87 25.85 -27.67
CA ASP A 153 -24.97 24.91 -27.41
C ASP A 153 -24.97 24.06 -26.13
N GLY A 154 -25.90 24.19 -25.17
CA GLY A 154 -27.25 24.78 -25.23
C GLY A 154 -28.40 23.76 -25.09
N GLU A 155 -28.12 22.49 -24.80
CA GLU A 155 -29.16 21.44 -24.68
C GLU A 155 -30.02 21.62 -23.41
N LYS A 156 -31.18 22.24 -23.64
CA LYS A 156 -32.27 22.56 -22.72
C LYS A 156 -32.94 21.29 -22.18
N MET A 157 -32.93 21.11 -20.86
CA MET A 157 -33.73 20.09 -20.16
C MET A 157 -35.23 20.30 -20.44
N PRO A 158 -36.01 19.26 -20.78
CA PRO A 158 -37.45 19.37 -20.96
C PRO A 158 -38.19 19.40 -19.61
N ASP A 159 -39.13 20.33 -19.44
CA ASP A 159 -40.03 20.40 -18.30
C ASP A 159 -41.07 19.26 -18.37
N LEU A 160 -41.28 18.59 -17.23
CA LEU A 160 -42.29 17.54 -17.03
C LEU A 160 -43.63 18.20 -16.66
N GLU A 161 -44.65 17.94 -17.47
CA GLU A 161 -46.07 18.18 -17.16
C GLU A 161 -46.63 17.11 -16.21
#